data_AF-A0AAQ3RI56-F1
#
_entry.id   AF-A0AAQ3RI56-F1
#
_cell.length_a   1.000
_cell.length_b   1.000
_cell.length_c   1.000
_cell.angle_alpha   90.00
_cell.angle_beta   90.00
_cell.angle_gamma   90.00
#
_symmetry.space_group_name_H-M   'P 1'
#
loop_
_entity.id
_entity.type
_entity.pdbx_description
1 polymer ?
#
loop_
_entity_poly.entity_id
_entity_poly.type
_entity_poly.pdbx_seq_one_letter_code
_entity_poly.pdbx_strand_id
1 'polypeptide(L)'
;MNIFPSSMNVLKLKAVPNENPKENVKRETVDLGNGSDVVYIQRLIPSDQSWKWFQYLDEHIPWTRPTIRVFGKSFLQVHIIPSFLSNSTHPGTSDSTKISSFGVYPLE
;
A
#
# COMPACT_ATOMS: atom_id res chain seq x y z
N MET A 1 -24.42 15.02 -29.85
CA MET A 1 -23.06 14.45 -29.80
C MET A 1 -22.86 13.98 -28.37
N ASN A 2 -23.14 12.70 -28.08
CA ASN A 2 -23.20 12.21 -26.70
C ASN A 2 -21.94 11.38 -26.45
N ILE A 3 -21.02 11.93 -25.65
CA ILE A 3 -19.79 11.27 -25.23
C ILE A 3 -20.16 10.42 -24.01
N PHE A 4 -20.24 9.10 -24.20
CA PHE A 4 -20.34 8.17 -23.07
C PHE A 4 -19.00 8.14 -22.33
N PRO A 5 -18.98 8.16 -20.98
CA PRO A 5 -17.74 8.01 -20.23
C PRO A 5 -17.17 6.60 -20.47
N SER A 6 -15.86 6.56 -20.73
CA SER A 6 -15.07 5.35 -20.87
C SER A 6 -15.35 4.39 -19.71
N SER A 7 -15.78 3.18 -20.07
CA SER A 7 -16.01 2.07 -19.15
C SER A 7 -14.76 1.84 -18.29
N MET A 8 -14.86 2.10 -16.97
CA MET A 8 -13.86 1.60 -16.03
C MET A 8 -13.88 0.07 -16.11
N ASN A 9 -12.78 -0.55 -16.53
CA ASN A 9 -12.60 -2.00 -16.44
C ASN A 9 -12.57 -2.39 -14.96
N VAL A 10 -13.74 -2.71 -14.41
CA VAL A 10 -13.86 -3.41 -13.14
C VAL A 10 -13.34 -4.82 -13.38
N LEU A 11 -12.08 -5.07 -13.00
CA LEU A 11 -11.49 -6.40 -13.00
C LEU A 11 -12.48 -7.34 -12.29
N LYS A 12 -13.06 -8.26 -13.05
CA LYS A 12 -14.10 -9.18 -12.59
C LYS A 12 -13.44 -10.19 -11.66
N LEU A 13 -13.46 -9.89 -10.37
CA LEU A 13 -12.93 -10.74 -9.30
C LEU A 13 -13.70 -12.07 -9.30
N LYS A 14 -12.99 -13.17 -9.58
CA LYS A 14 -13.53 -14.52 -9.45
C LYS A 14 -13.02 -15.10 -8.12
N ALA A 15 -13.86 -15.04 -7.09
CA ALA A 15 -13.56 -15.67 -5.81
C ALA A 15 -13.48 -17.20 -5.99
N VAL A 16 -12.41 -17.81 -5.46
CA VAL A 16 -12.32 -19.27 -5.30
C VAL A 16 -13.07 -19.64 -4.02
N PRO A 17 -14.13 -20.47 -4.06
CA PRO A 17 -14.86 -20.83 -2.85
C PRO A 17 -13.97 -21.70 -1.94
N ASN A 18 -13.91 -21.36 -0.65
CA ASN A 18 -13.24 -22.19 0.35
C ASN A 18 -14.29 -22.83 1.27
N GLU A 19 -14.37 -24.16 1.24
CA GLU A 19 -15.40 -24.96 1.91
C GLU A 19 -14.98 -25.31 3.35
N ASN A 20 -14.97 -24.34 4.28
CA ASN A 20 -14.79 -24.65 5.70
C ASN A 20 -15.62 -23.73 6.62
N PRO A 21 -16.47 -24.26 7.53
CA PRO A 21 -17.56 -23.50 8.15
C PRO A 21 -17.19 -22.91 9.53
N LYS A 22 -16.00 -22.34 9.70
CA LYS A 22 -15.65 -21.58 10.91
C LYS A 22 -15.23 -20.17 10.52
N GLU A 23 -16.19 -19.25 10.68
CA GLU A 23 -16.08 -17.81 10.42
C GLU A 23 -15.50 -17.45 9.05
N ASN A 24 -16.39 -17.36 8.06
CA ASN A 24 -16.08 -17.01 6.67
C ASN A 24 -15.56 -15.57 6.57
N VAL A 25 -14.29 -15.34 6.90
CA VAL A 25 -13.56 -14.15 6.49
C VAL A 25 -13.42 -14.24 4.97
N LYS A 26 -14.22 -13.44 4.26
CA LYS A 26 -14.21 -13.41 2.81
C LYS A 26 -12.80 -13.01 2.33
N ARG A 27 -12.09 -13.96 1.75
CA ARG A 27 -10.74 -13.80 1.20
C ARG A 27 -10.77 -14.07 -0.29
N GLU A 28 -10.20 -13.16 -1.06
CA GLU A 28 -10.08 -13.27 -2.51
C GLU A 28 -8.61 -13.06 -2.89
N THR A 29 -8.07 -13.93 -3.74
CA THR A 29 -6.71 -13.78 -4.26
C THR A 29 -6.78 -13.56 -5.76
N VAL A 30 -6.02 -12.59 -6.25
CA VAL A 30 -5.88 -12.25 -7.66
C VAL A 30 -4.42 -12.43 -8.05
N ASP A 31 -4.16 -13.36 -8.95
CA ASP A 31 -2.84 -13.54 -9.58
C ASP A 31 -2.61 -12.40 -10.57
N LEU A 32 -1.50 -11.69 -10.41
CA LEU A 32 -1.06 -10.61 -11.30
C LEU A 32 -0.07 -11.09 -12.37
N GLY A 33 0.34 -12.36 -12.32
CA GLY A 33 1.38 -12.94 -13.15
C GLY A 33 2.77 -12.80 -12.54
N ASN A 34 3.75 -13.47 -13.15
CA ASN A 34 5.16 -13.44 -12.73
C ASN A 34 5.38 -13.80 -11.24
N GLY A 35 4.52 -14.63 -10.66
CA GLY A 35 4.58 -15.05 -9.26
C GLY A 35 4.15 -13.98 -8.24
N SER A 36 3.47 -12.92 -8.69
CA SER A 36 2.94 -11.86 -7.82
C SER A 36 1.43 -12.01 -7.63
N ASP A 37 0.98 -11.92 -6.38
CA ASP A 37 -0.43 -12.05 -6.00
C ASP A 37 -0.93 -10.83 -5.22
N VAL A 38 -2.20 -10.49 -5.38
CA VAL A 38 -2.95 -9.59 -4.50
C VAL A 38 -3.94 -10.39 -3.68
N VAL A 39 -3.85 -10.29 -2.36
CA VAL A 39 -4.77 -10.95 -1.44
C VAL A 39 -5.66 -9.91 -0.78
N TYR A 40 -6.95 -9.94 -1.09
CA TYR A 40 -7.99 -9.17 -0.42
C TYR A 40 -8.59 -9.98 0.73
N ILE A 41 -8.63 -9.39 1.92
CA ILE A 41 -9.24 -9.98 3.12
C ILE A 41 -10.28 -9.00 3.65
N GLN A 42 -11.56 -9.33 3.49
CA GLN A 42 -12.64 -8.48 4.00
C GLN A 42 -12.65 -8.50 5.53
N ARG A 43 -12.75 -7.32 6.14
CA ARG A 43 -12.79 -7.17 7.61
C ARG A 43 -11.59 -7.84 8.31
N LEU A 44 -10.38 -7.65 7.78
CA LEU A 44 -9.14 -8.13 8.40
C LEU A 44 -9.05 -7.77 9.89
N ILE A 45 -9.48 -6.55 10.25
CA ILE A 45 -9.69 -6.14 11.62
C ILE A 45 -11.21 -6.01 11.86
N PRO A 46 -11.76 -6.64 12.91
CA PRO A 46 -13.14 -6.46 13.32
C PRO A 46 -13.47 -4.98 13.57
N SER A 47 -14.67 -4.54 13.16
CA SER A 47 -15.05 -3.13 13.23
C SER A 47 -14.96 -2.52 14.63
N ASP A 48 -15.24 -3.32 15.67
CA ASP A 48 -15.18 -2.93 17.08
C ASP A 48 -13.74 -2.70 17.58
N GLN A 49 -12.74 -3.23 16.86
CA GLN A 49 -11.32 -3.05 17.16
C GLN A 49 -10.65 -2.03 16.23
N SER A 50 -11.16 -1.84 15.01
CA SER A 50 -10.56 -0.95 14.01
C SER A 50 -10.37 0.47 14.52
N TRP A 51 -11.33 1.01 15.28
CA TRP A 51 -11.22 2.36 15.84
C TRP A 51 -10.12 2.47 16.89
N LYS A 52 -9.98 1.46 17.76
CA LYS A 52 -8.92 1.42 18.78
C LYS A 52 -7.54 1.36 18.14
N TRP A 53 -7.39 0.54 17.09
CA TRP A 53 -6.15 0.48 16.32
C TRP A 53 -5.85 1.80 15.63
N PHE A 54 -6.84 2.45 15.04
CA PHE A 54 -6.68 3.77 14.42
C PHE A 54 -6.15 4.80 15.42
N GLN A 55 -6.80 4.93 16.59
CA GLN A 55 -6.37 5.86 17.65
C GLN A 55 -4.96 5.54 18.15
N TYR A 56 -4.68 4.26 18.43
CA TYR A 56 -3.37 3.83 18.90
C TYR A 56 -2.25 4.21 17.91
N LEU A 57 -2.45 3.96 16.60
CA LEU A 57 -1.46 4.28 15.57
C LEU A 57 -1.28 5.79 15.40
N ASP A 58 -2.34 6.57 15.49
CA ASP A 58 -2.27 8.04 15.42
C ASP A 58 -1.45 8.61 16.59
N GLU A 59 -1.67 8.10 17.80
CA GLU A 59 -1.01 8.57 19.03
C GLU A 59 0.45 8.10 19.16
N HIS A 60 0.77 6.88 18.73
CA HIS A 60 2.05 6.24 19.03
C HIS A 60 3.05 6.27 17.88
N ILE A 61 2.60 6.49 16.64
CA ILE A 61 3.52 6.61 15.52
C ILE A 61 3.88 8.08 15.33
N PRO A 62 5.16 8.46 15.44
CA PRO A 62 5.61 9.78 15.07
C PRO A 62 5.59 9.94 13.54
N TRP A 63 4.47 10.44 13.01
CA TRP A 63 4.30 10.70 11.58
C TRP A 63 5.12 11.91 11.13
N THR A 64 5.77 11.80 9.99
CA THR A 64 6.53 12.88 9.36
C THR A 64 6.16 13.01 7.88
N ARG A 65 6.33 14.21 7.33
CA ARG A 65 6.16 14.49 5.90
C ARG A 65 7.53 14.82 5.31
N PRO A 66 8.27 13.81 4.82
CA PRO A 66 9.62 14.05 4.33
C PRO A 66 9.58 14.72 2.95
N THR A 67 10.68 15.37 2.63
CA THR A 67 10.98 15.79 1.25
C THR A 67 11.70 14.64 0.56
N ILE A 68 11.10 14.10 -0.49
CA ILE A 68 11.67 13.04 -1.33
C ILE A 68 12.35 13.65 -2.55
N ARG A 69 13.27 12.90 -3.17
CA ARG A 69 13.83 13.26 -4.47
C ARG A 69 13.24 12.38 -5.56
N VAL A 70 12.66 13.01 -6.58
CA VAL A 70 12.09 12.35 -7.75
C VAL A 70 12.75 12.96 -8.98
N PHE A 71 13.46 12.13 -9.76
CA PHE A 71 14.25 12.58 -10.92
C PHE A 71 15.19 13.76 -10.59
N GLY A 72 15.89 13.68 -9.45
CA GLY A 72 16.85 14.70 -8.99
C GLY A 72 16.23 15.99 -8.44
N LYS A 73 14.89 16.14 -8.48
CA LYS A 73 14.19 17.30 -7.92
C LYS A 73 13.58 16.97 -6.56
N SER A 74 13.62 17.93 -5.64
CA SER A 74 13.05 17.78 -4.29
C SER A 74 11.55 18.06 -4.30
N PHE A 75 10.76 17.16 -3.74
CA PHE A 75 9.32 17.28 -3.59
C PHE A 75 8.89 16.93 -2.18
N LEU A 76 7.98 17.71 -1.62
CA LEU A 76 7.32 17.34 -0.38
C LEU A 76 6.40 16.14 -0.64
N GLN A 77 6.49 15.09 0.17
CA GLN A 77 5.62 13.93 0.01
C GLN A 77 4.15 14.31 0.22
N VAL A 78 3.27 13.73 -0.61
CA VAL A 78 1.82 14.01 -0.58
C VAL A 78 1.17 13.50 0.71
N HIS A 79 1.72 12.41 1.28
CA HIS A 79 1.23 11.77 2.50
C HIS A 79 2.30 11.75 3.59
N ILE A 80 1.87 11.62 4.85
CA ILE A 80 2.75 11.40 5.99
C ILE A 80 3.15 9.92 6.09
N ILE A 81 4.35 9.65 6.60
CA ILE A 81 4.87 8.31 6.85
C ILE A 81 5.44 8.23 8.27
N PRO A 82 5.65 7.03 8.85
CA PRO A 82 6.34 6.91 10.12
C PRO A 82 7.78 7.45 10.03
N SER A 83 8.21 8.25 11.00
CA SER A 83 9.55 8.87 11.00
C SER A 83 10.71 7.87 10.99
N PHE A 84 10.51 6.66 11.54
CA PHE A 84 11.52 5.60 11.46
C PHE A 84 11.77 5.11 10.02
N LEU A 85 10.84 5.31 9.09
CA LEU A 85 11.06 5.03 7.66
C LEU A 85 11.77 6.19 6.95
N SER A 86 11.69 7.42 7.49
CA SER A 86 12.37 8.59 6.93
C SER A 86 13.87 8.61 7.24
N ASN A 87 14.30 7.99 8.35
CA ASN A 87 15.66 8.12 8.88
C ASN A 87 16.63 7.01 8.39
N SER A 88 16.27 6.22 7.37
CA SER A 88 17.09 5.11 6.85
C SER A 88 18.32 5.54 6.03
N THR A 89 18.87 6.73 6.31
CA THR A 89 20.09 7.23 5.67
C THR A 89 21.30 6.52 6.26
N HIS A 90 21.86 5.54 5.55
CA HIS A 90 23.16 4.96 5.89
C HIS A 90 24.26 6.04 5.82
N PRO A 91 25.16 6.14 6.81
CA PRO A 91 26.31 7.04 6.74
C PRO A 91 27.34 6.43 5.79
N GLY A 92 27.34 6.85 4.53
CA GLY A 92 28.36 6.42 3.56
C GLY A 92 27.93 6.35 2.10
N THR A 93 26.68 6.67 1.75
CA THR A 93 26.26 6.68 0.34
C THR A 93 25.51 7.98 0.05
N SER A 94 26.06 8.81 -0.81
CA SER A 94 25.46 10.07 -1.29
C SER A 94 24.26 9.86 -2.21
N ASP A 95 23.66 8.66 -2.21
CA ASP A 95 22.48 8.33 -3.01
C ASP A 95 21.23 8.27 -2.11
N SER A 96 20.46 9.35 -2.18
CA SER A 96 19.20 9.60 -1.50
C SER A 96 18.02 8.71 -1.94
N THR A 97 18.27 7.52 -2.49
CA THR A 97 17.24 6.69 -3.13
C THR A 97 16.84 5.53 -2.22
N LYS A 98 16.34 5.77 -1.01
CA LYS A 98 15.80 4.69 -0.14
C LYS A 98 14.56 5.05 0.71
N ILE A 99 13.74 6.00 0.26
CA ILE A 99 12.38 6.20 0.82
C ILE A 99 11.23 5.93 -0.18
N SER A 100 11.54 5.25 -1.29
CA SER A 100 10.54 4.73 -2.21
C SER A 100 10.93 3.30 -2.62
N SER A 101 10.78 2.35 -1.70
CA SER A 101 10.87 0.92 -2.04
C SER A 101 9.52 0.26 -1.85
N PHE A 102 8.50 0.76 -2.55
CA PHE A 102 7.54 -0.12 -3.21
C PHE A 102 7.92 -0.07 -4.69
N GLY A 103 8.36 -1.21 -5.21
CA GLY A 103 9.38 -1.31 -6.25
C GLY A 103 9.10 -0.60 -7.58
N VAL A 104 10.15 0.01 -8.10
CA VAL A 104 10.52 -0.05 -9.53
C VAL A 104 12.04 -0.15 -9.55
N TYR A 105 12.56 -1.36 -9.72
CA TYR A 105 13.96 -1.51 -10.14
C TYR A 105 14.03 -1.17 -11.62
N PRO A 106 14.98 -0.33 -12.09
CA PRO A 106 15.22 -0.20 -13.52
C PRO A 106 15.69 -1.56 -14.04
N LEU A 107 15.00 -2.06 -15.08
CA LEU A 107 15.54 -3.10 -15.95
C LEU A 107 16.67 -2.46 -16.75
N GLU A 108 17.84 -3.10 -16.74
CA GLU A 108 18.94 -2.78 -17.66
C GLU A 108 18.53 -2.90 -19.13
#